data_AF-C3X461-F1
#
_entry.id   AF-C3X461-F1
#
_cell.length_a   1.000
_cell.length_b   1.000
_cell.length_c   1.000
_cell.angle_alpha   90.00
_cell.angle_beta   90.00
_cell.angle_gamma   90.00
#
_symmetry.space_group_name_H-M   'P 1'
#
loop_
_entity.id
_entity.type
_entity.pdbx_description
1 polymer ?
#
loop_
_entity_poly.entity_id
_entity_poly.type
_entity_poly.pdbx_seq_one_letter_code
_entity_poly.pdbx_strand_id
1 'polypeptide(L)' 'MDTWKQLVGNRAFISDLGKSHEAEIGGTKTIVGRYAVWLPMAGSDRHQVVEVGDDLGMLQKKYDVPIERVLKLGAFAE' A
#
# COMPACT_ATOMS: atom_id res chain seq x y z
N MET A 1 6.59 -9.40 -15.80
CA MET A 1 5.17 -9.04 -15.66
C MET A 1 4.41 -10.11 -14.87
N ASP A 2 4.80 -11.38 -14.98
CA ASP A 2 4.19 -12.53 -14.30
C ASP A 2 4.27 -12.51 -12.77
N THR A 3 5.40 -12.05 -12.23
CA THR A 3 5.62 -11.98 -10.78
C THR A 3 4.59 -11.09 -10.07
N TRP A 4 4.20 -9.96 -10.69
CA TRP A 4 3.21 -9.04 -10.11
C TRP A 4 1.82 -9.66 -10.01
N LYS A 5 1.35 -10.28 -11.10
CA LYS A 5 0.05 -10.96 -11.13
C LYS A 5 -0.01 -12.11 -10.12
N GLN A 6 1.09 -12.86 -9.96
CA GLN A 6 1.18 -13.94 -8.97
C GLN A 6 1.14 -13.43 -7.53
N LEU A 7 1.81 -12.32 -7.24
CA LEU A 7 1.92 -11.79 -5.88
C LEU A 7 0.62 -11.10 -5.43
N VAL A 8 0.05 -10.22 -6.27
CA VAL A 8 -1.00 -9.30 -5.82
C VAL A 8 -2.21 -9.13 -6.75
N GLY A 9 -2.23 -9.74 -7.94
CA GLY A 9 -3.19 -9.43 -9.01
C GLY A 9 -4.66 -9.28 -8.58
N ASN A 10 -5.20 -10.24 -7.83
CA ASN A 10 -6.57 -10.20 -7.29
C ASN A 10 -6.62 -10.20 -5.75
N ARG A 11 -5.56 -9.71 -5.10
CA ARG A 11 -5.37 -9.80 -3.65
C ARG A 11 -5.09 -8.41 -3.06
N ALA A 12 -5.55 -8.22 -1.84
CA ALA A 12 -5.15 -7.07 -1.04
C ALA A 12 -3.65 -7.15 -0.70
N PHE A 13 -2.97 -6.01 -0.71
CA PHE A 13 -1.58 -5.91 -0.28
C PHE A 13 -1.32 -4.55 0.39
N ILE A 14 -0.21 -4.44 1.10
CA ILE A 14 0.22 -3.19 1.74
C ILE A 14 1.56 -2.79 1.13
N SER A 15 1.71 -1.52 0.74
CA SER A 15 3.02 -0.96 0.43
C SER A 15 3.60 -0.26 1.64
N ASP A 16 4.83 -0.60 2.02
CA ASP A 16 5.65 0.10 3.01
C ASP A 16 6.49 1.17 2.30
N LEU A 17 6.16 2.44 2.55
CA LEU A 17 6.82 3.64 2.02
C LEU A 17 8.11 3.99 2.79
N GLY A 18 8.47 3.21 3.81
CA GLY A 18 9.67 3.40 4.64
C GLY A 18 9.48 4.41 5.77
N LYS A 19 8.87 5.56 5.49
CA LYS A 19 8.53 6.59 6.49
C LYS A 19 7.24 7.30 6.12
N SER A 20 6.65 7.99 7.08
CA SER A 20 5.57 8.94 6.80
C SER A 20 6.15 10.13 6.03
N HIS A 21 5.36 10.69 5.11
CA HIS A 21 5.75 11.79 4.24
C HIS A 21 4.81 12.97 4.42
N GLU A 22 5.34 14.19 4.30
CA GLU A 22 4.50 15.39 4.18
C GLU A 22 4.26 15.65 2.69
N ALA A 23 2.99 15.82 2.32
CA ALA A 23 2.60 16.15 0.95
C ALA A 23 1.60 17.32 0.96
N GLU A 24 1.65 18.14 -0.07
CA GLU A 24 0.62 19.16 -0.30
C GLU A 24 -0.51 18.58 -1.13
N ILE A 25 -1.70 18.48 -0.56
CA ILE A 25 -2.90 17.92 -1.20
C ILE A 25 -3.98 19.01 -1.15
N GLY A 26 -4.38 19.51 -2.31
CA GLY A 26 -5.39 20.58 -2.40
C GLY A 26 -5.00 21.87 -1.66
N GLY A 27 -3.70 22.22 -1.67
CA GLY A 27 -3.19 23.41 -0.96
C GLY A 27 -3.00 23.22 0.55
N THR A 28 -3.24 22.02 1.09
CA THR A 28 -3.09 21.71 2.51
C THR A 28 -1.94 20.74 2.74
N LYS A 29 -1.04 21.09 3.65
CA LYS A 29 0.01 20.18 4.14
C LYS A 29 -0.62 19.03 4.90
N THR A 30 -0.44 17.82 4.37
CA THR A 30 -1.03 16.60 4.89
C THR A 30 0.06 15.58 5.17
N ILE A 31 -0.03 14.90 6.31
CA ILE A 31 0.83 13.75 6.61
C ILE A 31 0.25 12.51 5.94
N VAL A 32 1.05 11.91 5.07
CA VAL A 32 0.81 10.62 4.42
C VAL A 32 1.52 9.57 5.26
N GLY A 33 0.76 8.68 5.88
CA GLY A 33 1.30 7.58 6.70
C GLY A 33 2.20 6.64 5.90
N ARG A 34 3.07 5.92 6.60
CA ARG A 34 4.09 5.03 6.03
C ARG A 34 3.51 3.88 5.20
N TYR A 35 2.33 3.39 5.53
CA TYR A 35 1.75 2.21 4.88
C TYR A 35 0.51 2.59 4.09
N ALA A 36 0.40 2.10 2.87
CA ALA A 36 -0.81 2.24 2.04
C ALA A 36 -1.42 0.88 1.74
N VAL A 37 -2.73 0.75 1.96
CA VAL A 37 -3.50 -0.47 1.69
C VAL A 37 -4.09 -0.40 0.29
N TRP A 38 -3.83 -1.45 -0.49
CA TRP A 38 -4.29 -1.57 -1.87
C TRP A 38 -5.32 -2.70 -1.98
N LEU A 39 -6.52 -2.39 -2.48
CA LEU A 39 -7.55 -3.38 -2.78
C LEU A 39 -7.74 -3.54 -4.29
N PRO A 40 -7.96 -4.76 -4.79
CA PRO A 40 -8.28 -4.99 -6.19
C PRO A 40 -9.63 -4.38 -6.55
N MET A 41 -9.75 -3.86 -7.77
CA MET A 41 -10.98 -3.32 -8.31
C MET A 41 -11.72 -4.40 -9.11
N ALA A 42 -12.97 -4.68 -8.73
CA ALA A 42 -13.79 -5.71 -9.37
C ALA A 42 -13.88 -5.49 -10.89
N GLY A 43 -13.64 -6.56 -11.67
CA GLY A 43 -13.68 -6.52 -13.12
C GLY A 43 -12.44 -5.89 -13.79
N SER A 44 -11.34 -5.69 -13.06
CA SER A 44 -10.09 -5.17 -13.62
C SER A 44 -8.84 -5.77 -12.97
N ASP A 45 -7.70 -5.65 -13.66
CA ASP A 45 -6.36 -5.99 -13.13
C ASP A 45 -5.75 -4.84 -12.29
N ARG A 46 -6.56 -3.89 -11.80
CA ARG A 46 -6.10 -2.67 -11.11
C ARG A 46 -6.37 -2.75 -9.61
N HIS A 47 -5.62 -1.94 -8.86
CA HIS A 47 -5.81 -1.72 -7.44
C HIS A 47 -6.07 -0.25 -7.14
N GLN A 48 -6.71 0.00 -6.02
CA GLN A 48 -6.93 1.34 -5.47
C GLN A 48 -6.41 1.41 -4.03
N VAL A 49 -5.86 2.57 -3.67
CA VAL A 49 -5.54 2.87 -2.27
C VAL A 49 -6.84 3.14 -1.53
N VAL A 50 -7.09 2.42 -0.45
CA VAL A 50 -8.30 2.61 0.38
C VAL A 50 -8.00 3.20 1.75
N GLU A 51 -6.76 3.09 2.21
CA GLU A 51 -6.33 3.63 3.49
C GLU A 51 -4.82 3.85 3.50
N VAL A 52 -4.39 4.89 4.21
CA VAL A 52 -2.98 5.19 4.49
C VAL A 52 -2.83 5.43 5.98
N GLY A 53 -1.82 4.83 6.61
CA GLY A 53 -1.59 4.97 8.05
C GLY A 53 -0.21 4.48 8.49
N ASP A 54 0.08 4.63 9.78
CA ASP A 54 1.39 4.29 10.37
C ASP A 54 1.38 2.98 11.18
N ASP A 55 0.20 2.45 11.52
CA ASP A 55 0.07 1.19 12.27
C ASP A 55 -0.13 0.00 11.32
N LEU A 56 0.98 -0.67 10.99
CA LEU A 56 0.95 -1.86 10.14
C LEU A 56 0.06 -2.97 10.71
N GLY A 57 0.12 -3.22 12.02
CA GLY A 57 -0.63 -4.30 12.66
C GLY A 57 -2.13 -4.09 12.58
N MET A 58 -2.59 -2.85 12.80
CA MET A 58 -3.98 -2.47 12.61
C MET A 58 -4.43 -2.68 11.17
N LEU A 59 -3.65 -2.20 10.19
CA LEU A 59 -4.00 -2.30 8.77
C LEU A 59 -4.03 -3.76 8.29
N GLN A 60 -3.05 -4.59 8.68
CA GLN A 60 -3.04 -6.01 8.37
C GLN A 60 -4.29 -6.72 8.91
N LYS A 61 -4.66 -6.45 10.17
CA LYS A 61 -5.83 -7.04 10.80
C LYS A 61 -7.14 -6.58 10.15
N LYS A 62 -7.25 -5.29 9.82
CA LYS A 62 -8.46 -4.70 9.24
C LYS A 62 -8.77 -5.22 7.84
N TYR A 63 -7.73 -5.43 7.03
CA TYR A 63 -7.87 -5.80 5.62
C TYR A 63 -7.47 -7.24 5.30
N ASP A 64 -7.21 -8.06 6.34
CA ASP A 64 -6.77 -9.45 6.20
C ASP A 64 -5.54 -9.60 5.27
N VAL A 65 -4.54 -8.75 5.49
CA VAL A 65 -3.29 -8.75 4.73
C VAL A 65 -2.18 -9.43 5.53
N PRO A 66 -1.73 -10.64 5.13
CA PRO A 66 -0.66 -11.34 5.80
C PRO A 66 0.69 -10.69 5.46
N ILE A 67 1.72 -10.96 6.29
CA ILE A 67 3.01 -10.23 6.24
C ILE A 67 3.74 -10.42 4.90
N GLU A 68 3.54 -11.54 4.22
CA GLU A 68 4.12 -11.85 2.91
C GLU A 68 3.58 -10.95 1.79
N ARG A 69 2.45 -10.28 2.03
CA ARG A 69 1.86 -9.28 1.11
C ARG A 69 2.14 -7.84 1.55
N VAL A 70 3.11 -7.63 2.44
CA VAL A 70 3.65 -6.30 2.75
C VAL A 70 4.87 -6.06 1.87
N LEU A 71 4.69 -5.24 0.84
CA LEU A 71 5.71 -4.92 -0.15
C LEU A 71 6.46 -3.67 0.28
N LYS A 72 7.75 -3.82 0.58
CA LYS A 72 8.62 -2.66 0.76
C LYS A 72 8.90 -2.06 -0.60
N LEU A 73 8.77 -0.73 -0.70
CA LEU A 73 9.47 -0.03 -1.77
C LEU A 73 10.95 -0.39 -1.61
N GLY A 74 11.49 -1.11 -2.59
CA GLY A 74 12.94 -1.28 -2.70
C GLY A 74 13.55 0.09 -2.67
N ALA A 75 14.72 0.23 -2.03
CA ALA A 75 15.50 1.46 -2.16
C ALA A 75 15.52 1.81 -3.64
N PHE A 76 14.95 2.97 -4.01
CA PHE A 76 15.39 3.59 -5.24
C PHE A 76 16.89 3.71 -5.04
N ALA A 77 17.65 2.90 -5.78
CA ALA A 77 19.10 2.94 -5.73
C ALA A 77 19.52 4.40 -5.88
N GLU A 78 20.47 4.81 -5.05
CA GLU A 78 21.05 6.15 -4.96
C GLU A 78 21.26 6.84 -6.31
#